data_AF-A0AAW2L877-F1
#
_entry.id   AF-A0AAW2L877-F1
#
_cell.length_a   1.000
_cell.length_b   1.000
_cell.length_c   1.000
_cell.angle_alpha   90.00
_cell.angle_beta   90.00
_cell.angle_gamma   90.00
#
_symmetry.space_group_name_H-M   'P 1'
#
loop_
_entity.id
_entity.type
_entity.pdbx_description
1 polymer ?
#
loop_
_entity_poly.entity_id
_entity_poly.type
_entity_poly.pdbx_seq_one_letter_code
_entity_poly.pdbx_strand_id
1 'polypeptide(L)'
;MRIVLNFKNQGYVLDKPLSTALPEESFPEERVMFAKLLENNHKIRSIILSLMTNDIQKKYDRLDDVPSIMFHMEEIFAVPDRHIRYAATKAFFRIKMLSLVKKLEDLRAGLGNDTYIDVILQSLPPSYDPFVINYNMNRL
;
A
#
# COMPACT_ATOMS: atom_id res chain seq x y z
N MET A 1 10.26 6.14 7.31
CA MET A 1 10.47 6.39 8.75
C MET A 1 11.64 5.60 9.34
N ARG A 2 11.76 4.28 9.09
CA ARG A 2 12.81 3.41 9.67
C ARG A 2 14.26 3.92 9.44
N ILE A 3 14.53 4.56 8.30
CA ILE A 3 15.84 5.18 7.99
C ILE A 3 16.26 6.21 9.05
N VAL A 4 15.36 7.13 9.42
CA VAL A 4 15.64 8.20 10.41
C VAL A 4 15.82 7.64 11.81
N LEU A 5 15.04 6.61 12.17
CA LEU A 5 15.12 5.95 13.47
C LEU A 5 16.40 5.12 13.62
N ASN A 6 16.84 4.48 12.55
CA ASN A 6 18.11 3.77 12.51
C ASN A 6 19.30 4.72 12.68
N PHE A 7 19.27 5.89 12.04
CA PHE A 7 20.28 6.94 12.26
C PHE A 7 20.37 7.37 13.73
N LYS A 8 19.22 7.40 14.44
CA LYS A 8 19.17 7.74 15.87
C LYS A 8 19.41 6.57 16.82
N ASN A 9 19.71 5.37 16.31
CA ASN A 9 19.78 4.12 17.10
C ASN A 9 18.50 3.84 17.93
N GLN A 10 17.33 4.22 17.41
CA GLN A 10 16.02 4.02 18.06
C GLN A 10 15.08 3.12 17.25
N GLY A 11 15.59 2.48 16.18
CA GLY A 11 14.79 1.58 15.33
C GLY A 11 14.13 0.44 16.12
N TYR A 12 14.75 -0.02 17.21
CA TYR A 12 14.25 -1.08 18.08
C TYR A 12 12.87 -0.82 18.71
N VAL A 13 12.44 0.45 18.77
CA VAL A 13 11.13 0.84 19.31
C VAL A 13 9.98 0.41 18.40
N LEU A 14 10.25 0.21 17.11
CA LEU A 14 9.25 -0.24 16.14
C LEU A 14 8.79 -1.68 16.38
N ASP A 15 9.69 -2.52 16.89
CA ASP A 15 9.49 -3.97 16.98
C ASP A 15 9.30 -4.44 18.44
N LYS A 16 9.64 -3.61 19.43
CA LYS A 16 9.55 -3.97 20.85
C LYS A 16 8.22 -3.50 21.46
N PRO A 17 7.30 -4.41 21.82
CA PRO A 17 6.03 -4.05 22.44
C PRO A 17 6.27 -3.34 23.78
N LEU A 18 5.42 -2.38 24.09
CA LEU A 18 5.48 -1.68 25.37
C LEU A 18 4.91 -2.60 26.46
N SER A 19 5.78 -3.09 27.35
CA SER A 19 5.34 -3.88 28.49
C SER A 19 4.56 -3.01 29.47
N THR A 20 3.41 -3.50 29.95
CA THR A 20 2.48 -2.74 30.79
C THR A 20 3.02 -2.46 32.19
N ALA A 21 3.93 -3.31 32.69
CA ALA A 21 4.64 -3.09 33.96
C ALA A 21 5.94 -3.91 34.02
N LEU A 22 6.93 -3.40 34.73
CA LEU A 22 8.15 -4.11 35.08
C LEU A 22 7.95 -4.77 36.46
N PRO A 23 8.35 -6.05 36.67
CA PRO A 23 8.23 -6.71 37.98
C PRO A 23 8.91 -5.92 39.09
N GLU A 24 8.37 -5.98 40.30
CA GLU A 24 8.86 -5.22 41.46
C GLU A 24 10.28 -5.63 41.89
N GLU A 25 10.73 -6.82 41.48
CA GLU A 25 12.07 -7.38 41.70
C GLU A 25 13.05 -7.14 40.54
N SER A 26 12.67 -6.32 39.56
CA SER A 26 13.52 -6.02 38.41
C SER A 26 14.83 -5.34 38.78
N PHE A 27 15.90 -5.77 38.11
CA PHE A 27 17.25 -5.25 38.33
C PHE A 27 17.32 -3.75 37.98
N PRO A 28 18.21 -2.97 38.63
CA PRO A 28 18.37 -1.54 38.35
C PRO A 28 18.60 -1.24 36.86
N GLU A 29 19.37 -2.06 36.17
CA GLU A 29 19.66 -1.93 34.74
C GLU A 29 18.41 -2.12 33.87
N GLU A 30 17.52 -3.05 34.25
CA GLU A 30 16.27 -3.30 33.54
C GLU A 30 15.32 -2.11 33.66
N ARG A 31 15.26 -1.49 34.84
CA ARG A 31 14.47 -0.27 35.09
C ARG A 31 14.94 0.89 34.23
N VAL A 32 16.25 1.09 34.11
CA VAL A 32 16.85 2.14 33.26
C VAL A 32 16.54 1.88 31.79
N MET A 33 16.69 0.64 31.33
CA MET A 33 16.37 0.26 29.95
C MET A 33 14.88 0.42 29.63
N PHE A 34 13.99 0.10 30.58
CA PHE A 34 12.55 0.26 30.45
C PHE A 34 12.14 1.74 30.39
N ALA A 35 12.69 2.58 31.28
CA ALA A 35 12.45 4.03 31.25
C ALA A 35 12.89 4.66 29.92
N LYS A 36 14.07 4.25 29.41
CA LYS A 36 14.56 4.69 28.10
C LYS A 36 13.67 4.22 26.94
N LEU A 37 13.11 3.01 27.02
CA LEU A 37 12.15 2.51 26.04
C LEU A 37 10.86 3.35 26.04
N LEU A 38 10.30 3.66 27.21
CA LEU A 38 9.12 4.51 27.35
C LEU A 38 9.34 5.91 26.75
N GLU A 39 10.47 6.54 27.08
CA GLU A 39 10.82 7.87 26.56
C GLU A 39 10.95 7.86 25.03
N ASN A 40 11.65 6.87 24.49
CA ASN A 40 11.83 6.75 23.05
C ASN A 40 10.52 6.41 22.32
N ASN A 41 9.65 5.60 22.93
CA ASN A 41 8.31 5.32 22.41
C ASN A 41 7.50 6.62 22.30
N HIS A 42 7.40 7.41 23.37
CA HIS A 42 6.67 8.68 23.35
C HIS A 42 7.19 9.66 22.29
N LYS A 43 8.52 9.79 22.16
CA LYS A 43 9.16 10.65 21.15
C LYS A 43 8.82 10.18 19.73
N ILE A 44 8.97 8.90 19.45
CA ILE A 44 8.75 8.34 18.12
C ILE A 44 7.27 8.39 17.76
N ARG A 45 6.38 8.09 18.71
CA ARG A 45 4.94 8.24 18.55
C ARG A 45 4.56 9.67 18.18
N SER A 46 5.13 10.66 18.85
CA SER A 46 4.88 12.08 18.54
C SER A 46 5.33 12.45 17.13
N ILE A 47 6.49 11.95 16.69
CA ILE A 47 6.99 12.13 15.31
C ILE A 47 6.07 11.44 14.30
N ILE A 48 5.64 10.21 14.58
CA ILE A 48 4.74 9.43 13.74
C ILE A 48 3.43 10.19 13.54
N LEU A 49 2.80 10.59 14.64
CA LEU A 49 1.53 11.32 14.59
C LEU A 49 1.69 12.65 13.88
N SER A 50 2.75 13.44 14.16
CA SER A 50 2.94 14.76 13.53
C SER A 50 3.11 14.71 12.01
N LEU A 51 3.55 13.58 11.45
CA LEU A 51 3.64 13.37 10.01
C LEU A 51 2.30 13.00 9.35
N MET A 52 1.25 12.75 10.13
CA MET A 52 -0.07 12.39 9.65
C MET A 52 -1.00 13.61 9.53
N THR A 53 -2.03 13.45 8.72
CA THR A 53 -3.17 14.38 8.68
C THR A 53 -4.06 14.22 9.91
N ASN A 54 -4.81 15.27 10.26
CA ASN A 54 -5.64 15.33 11.48
C ASN A 54 -6.66 14.18 11.62
N ASP A 55 -7.23 13.74 10.50
CA ASP A 55 -8.20 12.65 10.44
C ASP A 55 -7.56 11.29 10.77
N ILE A 56 -6.30 11.09 10.37
CA ILE A 56 -5.53 9.89 10.68
C ILE A 56 -5.03 9.98 12.12
N GLN A 57 -4.44 11.10 12.56
CA GLN A 57 -3.98 11.29 13.96
C GLN A 57 -5.06 10.90 14.99
N LYS A 58 -6.28 11.43 14.83
CA LYS A 58 -7.41 11.14 15.74
C LYS A 58 -7.72 9.65 15.89
N LYS A 59 -7.44 8.83 14.87
CA LYS A 59 -7.63 7.37 14.95
C LYS A 59 -6.57 6.70 15.82
N TYR A 60 -5.36 7.25 15.87
CA TYR A 60 -4.21 6.66 16.57
C TYR A 60 -3.91 7.34 17.93
N ASP A 61 -4.59 8.44 18.27
CA ASP A 61 -4.40 9.18 19.53
C ASP A 61 -4.57 8.33 20.80
N ARG A 62 -5.34 7.23 20.73
CA ARG A 62 -5.59 6.32 21.85
C ARG A 62 -4.62 5.13 21.95
N LEU A 63 -3.77 4.94 20.94
CA LEU A 63 -2.79 3.85 20.93
C LEU A 63 -1.50 4.35 21.56
N ASP A 64 -1.10 3.76 22.68
CA ASP A 64 0.04 4.22 23.48
C ASP A 64 1.39 3.71 22.99
N ASP A 65 1.41 2.65 22.18
CA ASP A 65 2.64 2.04 21.71
C ASP A 65 2.83 2.14 20.18
N VAL A 66 4.06 2.47 19.79
CA VAL A 66 4.48 2.59 18.39
C VAL A 66 4.26 1.31 17.58
N PRO A 67 4.58 0.09 18.07
CA PRO A 67 4.32 -1.15 17.34
C PRO A 67 2.85 -1.33 16.92
N SER A 68 1.90 -1.07 17.82
CA SER A 68 0.46 -1.14 17.51
C SER A 68 0.05 -0.15 16.41
N ILE A 69 0.58 1.08 16.43
CA ILE A 69 0.33 2.06 15.38
C ILE A 69 0.86 1.53 14.04
N MET A 70 2.07 0.96 14.01
CA MET A 70 2.66 0.41 12.78
C MET A 70 1.90 -0.78 12.24
N PHE A 71 1.50 -1.71 13.10
CA PHE A 71 0.73 -2.89 12.70
C PHE A 71 -0.60 -2.49 12.05
N HIS A 72 -1.37 -1.60 12.70
CA HIS A 72 -2.65 -1.17 12.17
C HIS A 72 -2.50 -0.31 10.90
N MET A 73 -1.39 0.44 10.77
CA MET A 73 -1.05 1.10 9.51
C MET A 73 -0.76 0.12 8.39
N GLU A 74 0.02 -0.94 8.64
CA GLU A 74 0.23 -2.00 7.66
C GLU A 74 -1.10 -2.65 7.28
N GLU A 75 -1.99 -2.92 8.21
CA GLU A 75 -3.27 -3.55 7.91
C GLU A 75 -4.16 -2.69 6.99
N ILE A 76 -4.22 -1.37 7.24
CA ILE A 76 -5.06 -0.44 6.47
C ILE A 76 -4.42 -0.06 5.13
N PHE A 77 -3.11 0.14 5.11
CA PHE A 77 -2.39 0.67 3.94
C PHE A 77 -1.61 -0.39 3.18
N ALA A 78 -1.60 -1.65 3.63
CA ALA A 78 -1.17 -2.75 2.79
C ALA A 78 -2.02 -2.73 1.53
N VAL A 79 -1.39 -2.40 0.41
CA VAL A 79 -2.01 -2.63 -0.89
C VAL A 79 -2.29 -4.11 -0.93
N PRO A 80 -3.56 -4.55 -0.97
CA PRO A 80 -3.87 -5.97 -0.96
C PRO A 80 -3.12 -6.62 -2.12
N ASP A 81 -2.43 -7.72 -1.85
CA ASP A 81 -1.78 -8.53 -2.88
C ASP A 81 -2.74 -8.83 -4.05
N ARG A 82 -4.06 -8.87 -3.80
CA ARG A 82 -5.10 -8.92 -4.82
C ARG A 82 -5.11 -7.72 -5.79
N HIS A 83 -4.94 -6.48 -5.33
CA HIS A 83 -4.92 -5.31 -6.20
C HIS A 83 -3.69 -5.29 -7.10
N ILE A 84 -2.51 -5.61 -6.54
CA ILE A 84 -1.27 -5.72 -7.32
C ILE A 84 -1.38 -6.87 -8.33
N ARG A 85 -1.82 -8.06 -7.89
CA ARG A 85 -2.06 -9.20 -8.77
C ARG A 85 -3.12 -8.90 -9.84
N TYR A 86 -4.19 -8.20 -9.50
CA TYR A 86 -5.22 -7.80 -10.47
C TYR A 86 -4.66 -6.82 -11.50
N ALA A 87 -3.92 -5.80 -11.08
CA ALA A 87 -3.28 -4.86 -11.99
C ALA A 87 -2.27 -5.56 -12.92
N ALA A 88 -1.45 -6.45 -12.36
CA ALA A 88 -0.48 -7.24 -13.12
C ALA A 88 -1.14 -8.18 -14.13
N THR A 89 -2.16 -8.94 -13.71
CA THR A 89 -2.90 -9.85 -14.60
C THR A 89 -3.66 -9.08 -15.68
N LYS A 90 -4.32 -7.96 -15.34
CA LYS A 90 -4.98 -7.07 -16.32
C LYS A 90 -3.99 -6.54 -17.37
N ALA A 91 -2.80 -6.10 -16.94
CA ALA A 91 -1.75 -5.65 -17.87
C ALA A 91 -1.26 -6.79 -18.78
N PHE A 92 -1.03 -7.98 -18.22
CA PHE A 92 -0.61 -9.16 -18.98
C PHE A 92 -1.64 -9.56 -20.04
N PHE A 93 -2.93 -9.63 -19.68
CA PHE A 93 -3.99 -9.97 -20.62
C PHE A 93 -4.11 -8.93 -21.75
N ARG A 94 -3.98 -7.64 -21.45
CA ARG A 94 -3.98 -6.58 -22.48
C ARG A 94 -2.85 -6.76 -23.49
N ILE A 95 -1.62 -7.02 -23.02
CA ILE A 95 -0.47 -7.29 -23.91
C ILE A 95 -0.74 -8.52 -24.79
N LYS A 96 -1.26 -9.59 -24.19
CA LYS A 96 -1.52 -10.85 -24.90
C LYS A 96 -2.62 -10.70 -25.96
N MET A 97 -3.72 -10.01 -25.67
CA MET A 97 -4.78 -9.73 -26.65
C MET A 97 -4.27 -8.91 -27.82
N LEU A 98 -3.51 -7.84 -27.56
CA LEU A 98 -2.95 -7.01 -28.64
C LEU A 98 -2.00 -7.81 -29.54
N SER A 99 -1.19 -8.70 -28.95
CA SER A 99 -0.30 -9.58 -29.72
C SER A 99 -1.05 -10.59 -30.58
N LEU A 100 -2.21 -11.08 -30.11
CA LEU A 100 -3.03 -12.04 -30.83
C LEU A 100 -3.74 -11.36 -32.01
N VAL A 101 -4.29 -10.16 -31.81
CA VAL A 101 -4.92 -9.39 -32.89
C VAL A 101 -3.93 -9.11 -34.01
N LYS A 102 -2.72 -8.65 -33.70
CA LYS A 102 -1.67 -8.45 -34.72
C LYS A 102 -1.37 -9.73 -35.50
N LYS A 103 -1.26 -10.88 -34.82
CA LYS A 103 -1.04 -12.16 -35.49
C LYS A 103 -2.22 -12.58 -36.38
N LEU A 104 -3.45 -12.32 -35.96
CA LEU A 104 -4.64 -12.62 -36.77
C LEU A 104 -4.72 -11.71 -38.00
N GLU A 105 -4.31 -10.45 -37.87
CA GLU A 105 -4.14 -9.50 -38.97
C GLU A 105 -3.11 -9.99 -39.99
N ASP A 106 -1.92 -10.37 -39.52
CA ASP A 106 -0.85 -10.93 -40.35
C ASP A 106 -1.29 -12.18 -41.12
N LEU A 107 -2.11 -13.03 -40.48
CA LEU A 107 -2.65 -14.24 -41.05
C LEU A 107 -3.85 -14.01 -41.99
N ARG A 108 -4.30 -12.75 -42.15
CA ARG A 108 -5.56 -12.40 -42.86
C ARG A 108 -6.74 -13.22 -42.37
N ALA A 109 -6.71 -13.63 -41.10
CA ALA A 109 -7.82 -14.29 -40.46
C ALA A 109 -8.91 -13.22 -40.30
N GLY A 110 -9.93 -13.27 -41.15
CA GLY A 110 -10.97 -12.25 -41.23
C GLY A 110 -11.71 -12.10 -39.90
N LEU A 111 -11.28 -11.14 -39.10
CA LEU A 111 -12.05 -10.59 -37.99
C LEU A 111 -12.92 -9.47 -38.58
N GLY A 112 -14.18 -9.40 -38.15
CA GLY A 112 -15.05 -8.28 -38.51
C GLY A 112 -14.47 -6.97 -37.99
N ASN A 113 -14.71 -5.88 -38.71
CA ASN A 113 -14.20 -4.54 -38.34
C ASN A 113 -14.62 -4.15 -36.91
N ASP A 114 -15.86 -4.46 -36.52
CA ASP A 114 -16.38 -4.20 -35.18
C ASP A 114 -15.57 -4.96 -34.10
N THR A 115 -15.18 -6.21 -34.40
CA THR A 115 -14.34 -7.02 -33.50
C THR A 115 -12.95 -6.43 -33.32
N TYR A 116 -12.36 -5.84 -34.37
CA TYR A 116 -11.08 -5.13 -34.25
C TYR A 116 -11.19 -3.92 -33.34
N ILE A 117 -12.24 -3.12 -33.52
CA ILE A 117 -12.51 -1.92 -32.74
C ILE A 117 -12.69 -2.30 -31.26
N ASP A 118 -13.50 -3.32 -30.97
CA ASP A 118 -13.74 -3.79 -29.61
C ASP A 118 -12.44 -4.20 -28.90
N VAL A 119 -11.55 -4.92 -29.59
CA VAL A 119 -10.28 -5.34 -29.00
C VAL A 119 -9.33 -4.15 -28.81
N ILE A 120 -9.30 -3.20 -29.75
CA ILE A 120 -8.51 -1.97 -29.59
C ILE A 120 -8.99 -1.19 -28.37
N LEU A 121 -10.30 -0.95 -28.23
CA LEU A 121 -10.89 -0.23 -27.10
C LEU A 121 -10.58 -0.90 -25.76
N GLN A 122 -10.73 -2.23 -25.68
CA GLN A 122 -10.40 -2.99 -24.48
C GLN A 122 -8.89 -3.02 -24.16
N SER A 123 -8.04 -2.79 -25.16
CA SER A 123 -6.59 -2.71 -24.98
C SER A 123 -6.12 -1.36 -24.44
N LEU A 124 -6.96 -0.31 -24.40
CA LEU A 124 -6.56 1.03 -23.96
C LEU A 124 -6.32 1.12 -22.44
N PRO A 125 -5.46 2.07 -21.99
CA PRO A 125 -5.25 2.30 -20.55
C PRO A 125 -6.53 2.81 -19.85
N PRO A 126 -6.67 2.59 -18.52
CA PRO A 126 -7.85 3.05 -17.78
C PRO A 126 -8.12 4.57 -17.87
N SER A 127 -7.10 5.37 -18.15
CA SER A 127 -7.27 6.81 -18.40
C SER A 127 -8.17 7.13 -19.61
N TYR A 128 -8.40 6.16 -20.49
CA TYR A 128 -9.28 6.29 -21.67
C TYR A 128 -10.68 5.72 -21.43
N ASP A 129 -11.00 5.25 -20.22
CA ASP A 129 -12.35 4.73 -19.89
C ASP A 129 -13.48 5.72 -20.26
N PRO A 130 -13.35 7.06 -20.03
CA PRO A 130 -14.36 8.02 -20.48
C PRO A 130 -14.57 8.04 -22.00
N PHE A 131 -13.49 7.88 -22.78
CA PHE A 131 -13.57 7.80 -24.24
C PHE A 131 -14.26 6.52 -24.69
N VAL A 132 -13.91 5.37 -24.10
CA VAL A 132 -14.53 4.07 -24.43
C VAL A 132 -16.04 4.09 -24.13
N ILE A 133 -16.43 4.63 -22.97
CA ILE A 133 -17.85 4.78 -22.62
C ILE A 133 -18.56 5.67 -23.65
N ASN A 134 -17.99 6.82 -24.00
CA ASN A 134 -18.57 7.75 -24.95
C ASN A 134 -18.68 7.15 -26.37
N TYR A 135 -17.67 6.40 -26.80
CA TYR A 135 -17.65 5.69 -28.08
C TYR A 135 -18.81 4.68 -28.16
N ASN A 136 -18.96 3.83 -27.14
CA ASN A 136 -20.00 2.81 -27.08
C ASN A 136 -21.42 3.41 -27.02
N MET A 137 -21.59 4.52 -26.31
CA MET A 137 -22.90 5.18 -26.15
C MET A 137 -23.37 5.87 -27.42
N ASN A 138 -22.45 6.43 -28.22
CA ASN A 138 -22.80 7.21 -29.42
C ASN A 138 -22.65 6.42 -30.72
N ARG A 139 -22.16 5.17 -30.68
CA ARG A 139 -21.89 4.31 -31.85
C ARG A 139 -21.11 5.05 -32.96
N LEU A 140 -20.05 5.77 -32.55
CA LEU A 140 -19.18 6.53 -33.45
C LEU A 140 -18.26 5.62 -34.29
#